data_AF-A0A6N2KCZ2-F1
#
_entry.id   AF-A0A6N2KCZ2-F1
#
_cell.length_a   1.000
_cell.length_b   1.000
_cell.length_c   1.000
_cell.angle_alpha   90.00
_cell.angle_beta   90.00
_cell.angle_gamma   90.00
#
_symmetry.space_group_name_H-M   'P 1'
#
loop_
_entity.id
_entity.type
_entity.pdbx_description
1 polymer ?
#
loop_
_entity_poly.entity_id
_entity_poly.type
_entity_poly.pdbx_seq_one_letter_code
_entity_poly.pdbx_strand_id
1 'polypeptide(L)'
;MDIFIIGYGVLNFMWLKFSLIWRYFRFWSLICGVEAPENMPRCINNCCNLESFWKNWHASYNKWLVRYMYIPLGGYQRKLLNIWVIFTFVAIWHDLEWKLLSWAWLTCLFFIPEMVVKSAASTLQVESAFGEFLLREISAAGGAITITCLMVANLVGYVIGPSGINWLFSQFLSRQGLPVMGGMFITFYVGTKLMFHIDEAMQRKH
;
A
#
# COMPACT_ATOMS: atom_id res chain seq x y z
N MET A 1 -12.50 18.99 -1.42
CA MET A 1 -11.19 18.72 -2.09
C MET A 1 -10.05 18.66 -1.08
N ASP A 2 -10.00 19.59 -0.14
CA ASP A 2 -8.85 19.78 0.76
C ASP A 2 -8.40 18.53 1.51
N ILE A 3 -9.35 17.77 2.08
CA ILE A 3 -9.06 16.53 2.80
C ILE A 3 -8.35 15.49 1.93
N PHE A 4 -8.72 15.39 0.66
CA PHE A 4 -8.13 14.45 -0.28
C PHE A 4 -6.72 14.87 -0.70
N ILE A 5 -6.53 16.16 -0.95
CA ILE A 5 -5.22 16.75 -1.23
C ILE A 5 -4.29 16.58 -0.04
N ILE A 6 -4.80 16.81 1.18
CA ILE A 6 -4.07 16.58 2.43
C ILE A 6 -3.72 15.09 2.57
N GLY A 7 -4.67 14.18 2.37
CA GLY A 7 -4.41 12.74 2.47
C GLY A 7 -3.34 12.26 1.50
N TYR A 8 -3.40 12.70 0.23
CA TYR A 8 -2.42 12.34 -0.79
C TYR A 8 -1.07 13.02 -0.53
N GLY A 9 -1.10 14.30 -0.15
CA GLY A 9 0.07 15.11 0.17
C GLY A 9 0.84 14.56 1.36
N VAL A 10 0.16 14.21 2.45
CA VAL A 10 0.74 13.56 3.64
C VAL A 10 1.44 12.27 3.25
N LEU A 11 0.78 11.44 2.44
CA LEU A 11 1.31 10.15 2.02
C LEU A 11 2.59 10.30 1.17
N ASN A 12 2.61 11.22 0.21
CA ASN A 12 3.79 11.52 -0.61
C ASN A 12 4.90 12.20 0.21
N PHE A 13 4.53 13.10 1.13
CA PHE A 13 5.46 13.76 2.03
C PHE A 13 6.17 12.76 2.93
N MET A 14 5.43 11.81 3.52
CA MET A 14 6.01 10.73 4.32
C MET A 14 6.98 9.88 3.50
N TRP A 15 6.60 9.50 2.27
CA TRP A 15 7.49 8.76 1.37
C TRP A 15 8.79 9.52 1.11
N LEU A 16 8.70 10.81 0.75
CA LEU A 16 9.85 11.64 0.44
C LEU A 16 10.77 11.80 1.66
N LYS A 17 10.17 12.10 2.82
CA LYS A 17 10.89 12.22 4.10
C LYS A 17 11.73 10.98 4.38
N PHE A 18 11.11 9.80 4.32
CA PHE A 18 11.83 8.56 4.59
C PHE A 18 12.83 8.21 3.49
N SER A 19 12.48 8.40 2.22
CA SER A 19 13.39 8.15 1.09
C SER A 19 14.69 8.95 1.22
N LEU A 20 14.60 10.22 1.60
CA LEU A 20 15.77 11.07 1.83
C LEU A 20 16.62 10.57 3.00
N ILE A 21 15.98 10.29 4.15
CA ILE A 21 16.68 9.81 5.35
C ILE A 21 17.42 8.49 5.07
N TRP A 22 16.75 7.52 4.46
CA TRP A 22 17.34 6.21 4.20
C TRP A 22 18.46 6.26 3.17
N ARG A 23 18.29 7.03 2.09
CA ARG A 23 19.35 7.20 1.07
C ARG A 23 20.55 7.93 1.63
N TYR A 24 20.36 8.89 2.53
CA TYR A 24 21.45 9.57 3.22
C TYR A 24 22.31 8.57 4.03
N PHE A 25 21.70 7.72 4.85
CA PHE A 25 22.46 6.71 5.60
C PHE A 25 23.06 5.63 4.70
N ARG A 26 22.35 5.23 3.64
CA ARG A 26 22.88 4.28 2.66
C ARG A 26 24.11 4.83 1.95
N PHE A 27 24.15 6.11 1.62
CA PHE A 27 25.31 6.76 1.03
C PHE A 27 26.55 6.62 1.91
N TRP A 28 26.43 6.91 3.22
CA TRP A 28 27.53 6.73 4.16
C TRP A 28 27.94 5.27 4.33
N SER A 29 26.98 4.34 4.35
CA SER A 29 27.26 2.90 4.38
C SER A 29 28.12 2.47 3.18
N LEU A 30 27.80 2.96 1.99
CA LEU A 30 28.55 2.66 0.77
C LEU A 30 29.96 3.26 0.78
N ILE A 31 30.15 4.46 1.34
CA ILE A 31 31.49 5.03 1.55
C ILE A 31 32.35 4.11 2.43
N CYS A 32 31.75 3.51 3.45
CA CYS A 32 32.43 2.55 4.33
C CYS A 32 32.59 1.14 3.71
N GLY A 33 32.21 0.93 2.45
CA GLY A 33 32.28 -0.37 1.78
C GLY A 33 31.22 -1.38 2.22
N VAL A 34 30.17 -0.94 2.92
CA VAL A 34 29.06 -1.80 3.37
C VAL A 34 27.82 -1.56 2.49
N GLU A 35 27.38 -2.60 1.80
CA GLU A 35 26.17 -2.54 0.95
C GLU A 35 24.89 -2.70 1.77
N ALA A 36 24.39 -1.58 2.30
CA ALA A 36 23.09 -1.56 2.96
C ALA A 36 21.93 -1.69 1.96
N PRO A 37 20.86 -2.44 2.31
CA PRO A 37 19.68 -2.58 1.47
C PRO A 37 18.95 -1.23 1.29
N GLU A 38 18.50 -0.96 0.06
CA GLU A 38 17.64 0.20 -0.24
C GLU A 38 16.25 0.00 0.39
N ASN A 39 15.77 1.02 1.09
CA ASN A 39 14.54 0.95 1.89
C ASN A 39 13.32 1.51 1.17
N MET A 40 13.49 2.46 0.24
CA MET A 40 12.42 3.03 -0.57
C MET A 40 12.70 2.82 -2.08
N PRO A 41 12.76 1.56 -2.56
CA PRO A 41 13.12 1.24 -3.94
C PRO A 41 12.08 1.71 -4.98
N ARG A 42 10.80 1.78 -4.62
CA ARG A 42 9.74 2.28 -5.51
C ARG A 42 9.03 3.48 -4.92
N CYS A 43 8.59 4.38 -5.80
CA CYS A 43 7.66 5.44 -5.45
C CYS A 43 6.31 4.84 -5.06
N ILE A 44 5.63 5.48 -4.11
CA ILE A 44 4.31 5.06 -3.65
C ILE A 44 3.29 5.01 -4.78
N ASN A 45 3.37 5.97 -5.70
CA ASN A 45 2.50 6.03 -6.86
C ASN A 45 2.85 4.94 -7.88
N ASN A 46 4.02 4.30 -7.80
CA ASN A 46 4.43 3.22 -8.70
C ASN A 46 4.18 1.82 -8.09
N CYS A 47 3.22 1.72 -7.16
CA CYS A 47 2.82 0.48 -6.51
C CYS A 47 1.37 0.14 -6.90
N CYS A 48 1.19 -0.85 -7.76
CA CYS A 48 -0.13 -1.21 -8.30
C CYS A 48 -1.04 -1.95 -7.30
N ASN A 49 -0.54 -2.34 -6.13
CA ASN A 49 -1.29 -3.07 -5.10
C ASN A 49 -0.62 -2.96 -3.71
N LEU A 50 -1.37 -3.24 -2.63
CA LEU A 50 -0.91 -3.08 -1.24
C LEU A 50 0.28 -3.99 -0.94
N GLU A 51 0.28 -5.20 -1.49
CA GLU A 51 1.42 -6.10 -1.29
C GLU A 51 2.71 -5.54 -1.86
N SER A 52 2.67 -5.02 -3.09
CA SER A 52 3.80 -4.34 -3.71
C SER A 52 4.20 -3.10 -2.91
N PHE A 53 3.21 -2.32 -2.45
CA PHE A 53 3.46 -1.17 -1.60
C PHE A 53 4.24 -1.56 -0.34
N TRP A 54 3.77 -2.52 0.45
CA TRP A 54 4.43 -2.92 1.71
C TRP A 54 5.78 -3.61 1.51
N LYS A 55 6.00 -4.30 0.39
CA LYS A 55 7.31 -4.87 0.04
C LYS A 55 8.34 -3.79 -0.30
N ASN A 56 7.89 -2.67 -0.87
CA ASN A 56 8.76 -1.56 -1.28
C ASN A 56 8.78 -0.40 -0.27
N TRP A 57 7.89 -0.39 0.71
CA TRP A 57 7.89 0.55 1.81
C TRP A 57 8.74 0.00 2.95
N HIS A 58 9.85 0.67 3.26
CA HIS A 58 10.79 0.22 4.29
C HIS A 58 11.23 -1.24 4.05
N ALA A 59 11.71 -1.51 2.84
CA ALA A 59 11.93 -2.86 2.32
C ALA A 59 12.83 -3.74 3.21
N SER A 60 13.83 -3.18 3.90
CA SER A 60 14.67 -3.95 4.84
C SER A 60 13.88 -4.42 6.07
N TYR A 61 12.98 -3.58 6.59
CA TYR A 61 12.12 -3.92 7.71
C TYR A 61 11.04 -4.92 7.29
N ASN A 62 10.46 -4.78 6.09
CA ASN A 62 9.56 -5.78 5.54
C ASN A 62 10.23 -7.16 5.46
N LYS A 63 11.48 -7.24 4.95
CA LYS A 63 12.26 -8.50 4.94
C LYS A 63 12.47 -9.08 6.33
N TRP A 64 12.72 -8.22 7.33
CA TRP A 64 12.86 -8.65 8.72
C TRP A 64 11.54 -9.24 9.26
N LEU A 65 10.41 -8.55 9.07
CA LEU A 65 9.08 -9.04 9.47
C LEU A 65 8.75 -10.37 8.78
N VAL A 66 9.07 -10.50 7.50
CA VAL A 66 8.84 -11.75 6.77
C VAL A 66 9.65 -12.89 7.37
N ARG A 67 10.96 -12.66 7.61
CA ARG A 67 11.88 -13.69 8.10
C ARG A 67 11.59 -14.12 9.54
N TYR A 68 11.31 -13.17 10.42
CA TYR A 68 11.27 -13.40 11.86
C TYR A 68 9.87 -13.46 12.46
N MET A 69 8.83 -13.06 11.72
CA MET A 69 7.44 -13.18 12.18
C MET A 69 6.59 -13.99 11.22
N TYR A 70 6.51 -13.58 9.95
CA TYR A 70 5.59 -14.21 9.00
C TYR A 70 5.89 -15.70 8.77
N ILE A 71 7.15 -16.04 8.49
CA ILE A 71 7.56 -17.44 8.25
C ILE A 71 7.35 -18.29 9.53
N PRO A 72 7.84 -17.90 10.72
CA PRO A 72 7.59 -18.65 11.95
C PRO A 72 6.11 -18.84 12.31
N LEU A 73 5.23 -17.91 11.94
CA LEU A 73 3.79 -18.01 12.17
C LEU A 73 3.05 -18.91 11.15
N GLY A 74 3.76 -19.69 10.33
CA GLY A 74 3.16 -20.60 9.34
C GLY A 74 3.00 -20.01 7.95
N GLY A 75 3.56 -18.82 7.70
CA GLY A 75 3.69 -18.22 6.37
C GLY A 75 2.38 -18.15 5.59
N TYR A 76 2.40 -18.68 4.36
CA TYR A 76 1.27 -18.60 3.43
C TYR A 76 -0.01 -19.27 3.96
N GLN A 77 0.11 -20.37 4.70
CA GLN A 77 -1.06 -21.10 5.22
C GLN A 77 -1.88 -20.29 6.24
N ARG A 78 -1.23 -19.35 6.93
CA ARG A 78 -1.86 -18.49 7.95
C ARG A 78 -1.85 -17.01 7.55
N LYS A 79 -1.76 -16.70 6.26
CA LYS A 79 -1.59 -15.32 5.75
C LYS A 79 -2.64 -14.34 6.30
N LEU A 80 -3.91 -14.76 6.42
CA LEU A 80 -5.00 -13.93 6.95
C LEU A 80 -4.90 -13.65 8.44
N LEU A 81 -4.30 -14.53 9.25
CA LEU A 81 -4.06 -14.28 10.68
C LEU A 81 -2.75 -13.51 10.87
N ASN A 82 -1.72 -13.86 10.10
CA ASN A 82 -0.39 -13.26 10.18
C ASN A 82 -0.44 -11.75 9.94
N ILE A 83 -1.30 -11.28 9.03
CA ILE A 83 -1.44 -9.85 8.77
C ILE A 83 -1.85 -9.07 10.02
N TRP A 84 -2.82 -9.56 10.80
CA TRP A 84 -3.27 -8.91 12.03
C TRP A 84 -2.16 -8.85 13.08
N VAL A 85 -1.45 -9.96 13.28
CA VAL A 85 -0.35 -10.04 14.24
C VAL A 85 0.79 -9.11 13.84
N ILE A 86 1.20 -9.14 12.56
CA ILE A 86 2.31 -8.33 12.06
C ILE A 86 1.98 -6.84 12.11
N PHE A 87 0.82 -6.40 11.62
CA PHE A 87 0.48 -4.97 11.65
C PHE A 87 0.24 -4.45 13.06
N THR A 88 -0.29 -5.28 13.97
CA THR A 88 -0.39 -4.92 15.40
C THR A 88 1.00 -4.75 16.01
N PHE A 89 1.93 -5.65 15.73
CA PHE A 89 3.32 -5.50 16.15
C PHE A 89 3.96 -4.23 15.56
N VAL A 90 3.73 -3.93 14.28
CA VAL A 90 4.25 -2.72 13.64
C VAL A 90 3.72 -1.45 14.32
N ALA A 91 2.43 -1.41 14.69
CA ALA A 91 1.88 -0.29 15.44
C ALA A 91 2.56 -0.13 16.80
N ILE A 92 2.65 -1.22 17.58
CA ILE A 92 3.26 -1.23 18.92
C ILE A 92 4.76 -0.88 18.84
N TRP A 93 5.46 -1.35 17.81
CA TRP A 93 6.88 -1.06 17.59
C TRP A 93 7.12 0.43 17.33
N HIS A 94 6.16 1.13 16.73
CA HIS A 94 6.23 2.57 16.53
C HIS A 94 5.90 3.34 17.81
N ASP A 95 4.69 3.14 18.36
CA ASP A 95 4.26 3.72 19.63
C ASP A 95 2.94 3.06 20.11
N LEU A 96 2.68 3.07 21.42
CA LEU A 96 1.43 2.56 22.00
C LEU A 96 0.32 3.63 21.96
N GLU A 97 0.06 4.16 20.77
CA GLU A 97 -1.02 5.12 20.55
C GLU A 97 -2.22 4.49 19.83
N TRP A 98 -3.44 4.78 20.30
CA TRP A 98 -4.69 4.31 19.68
C TRP A 98 -4.83 4.69 18.21
N LYS A 99 -4.24 5.82 17.79
CA LYS A 99 -4.22 6.26 16.39
C LYS A 99 -3.44 5.28 15.50
N LEU A 100 -2.30 4.76 15.96
CA LEU A 100 -1.46 3.83 15.22
C LEU A 100 -2.07 2.43 15.18
N LEU A 101 -2.70 2.00 16.27
CA LEU A 101 -3.42 0.72 16.29
C LEU A 101 -4.62 0.75 15.34
N SER A 102 -5.36 1.86 15.30
CA SER A 102 -6.47 2.05 14.36
C SER A 102 -5.99 2.07 12.90
N TRP A 103 -4.86 2.73 12.63
CA TRP A 103 -4.20 2.69 11.32
C TRP A 103 -3.82 1.27 10.90
N ALA A 104 -3.24 0.47 11.80
CA ALA A 104 -2.83 -0.89 11.54
C ALA A 104 -4.03 -1.79 11.21
N TRP A 105 -5.09 -1.73 12.01
CA TRP A 105 -6.28 -2.55 11.79
C TRP A 105 -7.05 -2.12 10.54
N LEU A 106 -7.14 -0.82 10.27
CA LEU A 106 -7.75 -0.32 9.05
C LEU A 106 -6.95 -0.76 7.81
N THR A 107 -5.63 -0.78 7.90
CA THR A 107 -4.76 -1.33 6.86
C THR A 107 -5.00 -2.82 6.64
N CYS A 108 -5.13 -3.63 7.71
CA CYS A 108 -5.49 -5.04 7.60
C CYS A 108 -6.81 -5.23 6.85
N LEU A 109 -7.84 -4.45 7.21
CA LEU A 109 -9.15 -4.51 6.56
C LEU A 109 -9.07 -4.19 5.07
N PHE A 110 -8.22 -3.26 4.65
CA PHE A 110 -8.03 -2.93 3.23
C PHE A 110 -7.21 -3.97 2.48
N PHE A 111 -6.30 -4.66 3.15
CA PHE A 111 -5.41 -5.63 2.51
C PHE A 111 -6.05 -7.02 2.34
N ILE A 112 -7.00 -7.40 3.20
CA ILE A 112 -7.70 -8.68 3.11
C ILE A 112 -8.44 -8.87 1.77
N PRO A 113 -9.28 -7.92 1.28
CA PRO A 113 -9.95 -8.05 -0.01
C PRO A 113 -8.98 -8.29 -1.16
N GLU A 114 -7.87 -7.55 -1.21
CA GLU A 114 -6.83 -7.75 -2.23
C GLU A 114 -6.26 -9.17 -2.17
N MET A 115 -5.96 -9.66 -0.97
CA MET A 115 -5.42 -11.01 -0.79
C MET A 115 -6.41 -12.09 -1.23
N VAL A 116 -7.71 -11.92 -0.92
CA VAL A 116 -8.77 -12.86 -1.32
C VAL A 116 -8.93 -12.86 -2.85
N VAL A 117 -8.98 -11.68 -3.47
CA VAL A 117 -9.10 -11.56 -4.94
C VAL A 117 -7.90 -12.19 -5.64
N LYS A 118 -6.68 -11.91 -5.20
CA LYS A 118 -5.46 -12.55 -5.75
C LYS A 118 -5.48 -14.07 -5.59
N SER A 119 -5.91 -14.56 -4.43
CA SER A 119 -6.00 -16.01 -4.17
C SER A 119 -7.04 -16.66 -5.07
N ALA A 120 -8.24 -16.09 -5.18
CA ALA A 120 -9.31 -16.60 -6.04
C ALA A 120 -8.89 -16.60 -7.51
N ALA A 121 -8.27 -15.51 -7.98
CA ALA A 121 -7.73 -15.41 -9.33
C ALA A 121 -6.68 -16.49 -9.63
N SER A 122 -5.79 -16.78 -8.69
CA SER A 122 -4.77 -17.83 -8.87
C SER A 122 -5.35 -19.24 -8.90
N THR A 123 -6.43 -19.50 -8.16
CA THR A 123 -7.12 -20.80 -8.16
C THR A 123 -7.91 -21.03 -9.45
N LEU A 124 -8.47 -19.97 -10.04
CA LEU A 124 -9.34 -20.06 -11.20
C LEU A 124 -8.60 -20.19 -12.55
N GLN A 125 -7.25 -20.25 -12.56
CA GLN A 125 -6.37 -20.42 -13.73
C GLN A 125 -7.00 -19.87 -15.02
N VAL A 126 -7.07 -18.55 -15.11
CA VAL A 126 -7.77 -17.87 -16.19
C VAL A 126 -6.99 -18.01 -17.50
N GLU A 127 -7.26 -19.07 -18.27
CA GLU A 127 -6.59 -19.35 -19.56
C GLU A 127 -7.24 -18.62 -20.76
N SER A 128 -8.37 -17.96 -20.55
CA SER A 128 -9.06 -17.22 -21.62
C SER A 128 -8.49 -15.81 -21.77
N ALA A 129 -8.20 -15.39 -23.01
CA ALA A 129 -7.76 -14.04 -23.34
C ALA A 129 -8.71 -12.93 -22.84
N PHE A 130 -10.03 -13.21 -22.79
CA PHE A 130 -11.00 -12.28 -22.20
C PHE A 130 -10.88 -12.21 -20.69
N GLY A 131 -10.57 -13.33 -20.04
CA GLY A 131 -10.39 -13.39 -18.60
C GLY A 131 -9.08 -12.71 -18.15
N GLU A 132 -7.99 -12.84 -18.91
CA GLU A 132 -6.75 -12.08 -18.67
C GLU A 132 -7.00 -10.57 -18.77
N PHE A 133 -7.74 -10.14 -19.80
CA PHE A 133 -8.15 -8.75 -19.94
C PHE A 133 -8.99 -8.28 -18.73
N LEU A 134 -10.01 -9.04 -18.34
CA LEU A 134 -10.88 -8.70 -17.21
C LEU A 134 -10.09 -8.64 -15.89
N LEU A 135 -9.19 -9.60 -15.65
CA LEU A 135 -8.34 -9.64 -14.47
C LEU A 135 -7.39 -8.44 -14.41
N ARG A 136 -6.88 -8.00 -15.55
CA ARG A 136 -6.06 -6.78 -15.67
C ARG A 136 -6.87 -5.54 -15.32
N GLU A 137 -8.10 -5.43 -15.82
CA GLU A 137 -9.00 -4.31 -15.51
C GLU A 137 -9.37 -4.27 -14.02
N ILE A 138 -9.70 -5.43 -13.45
CA ILE A 138 -9.97 -5.58 -12.01
C ILE A 138 -8.72 -5.22 -11.19
N SER A 139 -7.53 -5.64 -11.63
CA SER A 139 -6.27 -5.31 -10.97
C SER A 139 -5.97 -3.81 -11.02
N ALA A 140 -6.28 -3.15 -12.14
CA ALA A 140 -6.09 -1.70 -12.29
C ALA A 140 -7.06 -0.91 -11.38
N ALA A 141 -8.32 -1.33 -11.33
CA ALA A 141 -9.30 -0.79 -10.40
C ALA A 141 -8.88 -1.05 -8.93
N GLY A 142 -8.37 -2.24 -8.64
CA GLY A 142 -7.83 -2.62 -7.32
C GLY A 142 -6.65 -1.76 -6.87
N GLY A 143 -5.76 -1.38 -7.79
CA GLY A 143 -4.66 -0.45 -7.52
C GLY A 143 -5.14 0.96 -7.19
N ALA A 144 -6.15 1.47 -7.90
CA ALA A 144 -6.76 2.77 -7.60
C ALA A 144 -7.43 2.79 -6.20
N ILE A 145 -8.15 1.70 -5.87
CA ILE A 145 -8.76 1.52 -4.55
C ILE A 145 -7.67 1.46 -3.48
N THR A 146 -6.60 0.71 -3.73
CA THR A 146 -5.46 0.57 -2.81
C THR A 146 -4.87 1.92 -2.41
N ILE A 147 -4.54 2.79 -3.38
CA ILE A 147 -3.94 4.09 -3.09
C ILE A 147 -4.91 4.94 -2.26
N THR A 148 -6.19 4.90 -2.61
CA THR A 148 -7.25 5.60 -1.86
C THR A 148 -7.36 5.08 -0.42
N CYS A 149 -7.33 3.76 -0.23
CA CYS A 149 -7.32 3.10 1.06
C CYS A 149 -6.10 3.49 1.91
N LEU A 150 -4.90 3.52 1.31
CA LEU A 150 -3.69 3.99 1.99
C LEU A 150 -3.79 5.46 2.40
N MET A 151 -4.34 6.32 1.55
CA MET A 151 -4.57 7.73 1.91
C MET A 151 -5.51 7.84 3.11
N VAL A 152 -6.62 7.11 3.10
CA VAL A 152 -7.60 7.09 4.20
C VAL A 152 -6.95 6.56 5.48
N ALA A 153 -6.25 5.42 5.41
CA ALA A 153 -5.58 4.83 6.57
C ALA A 153 -4.57 5.80 7.18
N ASN A 154 -3.70 6.40 6.38
CA ASN A 154 -2.68 7.34 6.86
C ASN A 154 -3.30 8.63 7.42
N LEU A 155 -4.38 9.14 6.83
CA LEU A 155 -5.08 10.29 7.37
C LEU A 155 -5.66 9.97 8.76
N VAL A 156 -6.29 8.80 8.92
CA VAL A 156 -6.80 8.31 10.23
C VAL A 156 -5.66 8.15 11.24
N GLY A 157 -4.54 7.55 10.83
CA GLY A 157 -3.41 7.27 11.70
C GLY A 157 -2.62 8.48 12.17
N TYR A 158 -2.48 9.51 11.32
CA TYR A 158 -1.52 10.59 11.55
C TYR A 158 -2.14 11.99 11.65
N VAL A 159 -3.40 12.19 11.24
CA VAL A 159 -4.02 13.51 11.20
C VAL A 159 -5.30 13.59 12.03
N ILE A 160 -6.28 12.71 11.78
CA ILE A 160 -7.64 12.85 12.37
C ILE A 160 -7.88 11.94 13.58
N GLY A 161 -7.15 10.83 13.72
CA GLY A 161 -7.36 9.85 14.78
C GLY A 161 -8.66 9.04 14.67
N PRO A 162 -8.93 8.14 15.63
CA PRO A 162 -10.06 7.20 15.58
C PRO A 162 -11.44 7.88 15.69
N SER A 163 -11.53 8.96 16.48
CA SER A 163 -12.77 9.73 16.66
C SER A 163 -13.19 10.48 15.38
N GLY A 164 -12.24 10.76 14.48
CA GLY A 164 -12.48 11.45 13.21
C GLY A 164 -13.02 10.57 12.09
N ILE A 165 -13.12 9.24 12.26
CA ILE A 165 -13.52 8.30 11.20
C ILE A 165 -14.94 8.60 10.68
N ASN A 166 -15.91 8.80 11.57
CA ASN A 166 -17.30 9.10 11.16
C ASN A 166 -17.40 10.44 10.42
N TRP A 167 -16.60 11.41 10.85
CA TRP A 167 -16.48 12.69 10.15
C TRP A 167 -15.86 12.50 8.76
N LEU A 168 -14.81 11.68 8.63
CA LEU A 168 -14.23 11.37 7.33
C LEU A 168 -15.28 10.73 6.40
N PHE A 169 -16.03 9.73 6.87
CA PHE A 169 -17.08 9.11 6.08
C PHE A 169 -18.13 10.12 5.61
N SER A 170 -18.56 11.05 6.46
CA SER A 170 -19.52 12.08 6.06
C SER A 170 -18.97 13.03 4.98
N GLN A 171 -17.67 13.30 5.00
CA GLN A 171 -17.00 14.09 3.96
C GLN A 171 -16.93 13.35 2.62
N PHE A 172 -16.62 12.05 2.65
CA PHE A 172 -16.59 11.21 1.44
C PHE A 172 -17.99 11.08 0.80
N LEU A 173 -19.04 10.88 1.60
CA LEU A 173 -20.43 10.76 1.13
C LEU A 173 -21.12 12.11 0.86
N SER A 174 -20.45 13.23 1.10
CA SER A 174 -21.02 14.54 0.81
C SER A 174 -21.23 14.74 -0.70
N ARG A 175 -22.19 15.59 -1.08
CA ARG A 175 -22.45 15.91 -2.51
C ARG A 175 -21.24 16.46 -3.25
N GLN A 176 -20.30 17.08 -2.54
CA GLN A 176 -19.03 17.57 -3.10
C GLN A 176 -17.92 16.52 -3.03
N GLY A 177 -18.00 15.56 -2.10
CA GLY A 177 -17.02 14.47 -1.94
C GLY A 177 -17.11 13.44 -3.05
N LEU A 178 -18.33 13.03 -3.43
CA LEU A 178 -18.54 11.98 -4.45
C LEU A 178 -17.89 12.30 -5.82
N PRO A 179 -18.05 13.51 -6.40
CA PRO A 179 -17.36 13.86 -7.66
C PRO A 179 -15.83 13.84 -7.52
N VAL A 180 -15.30 14.28 -6.38
CA VAL A 180 -13.85 14.29 -6.12
C VAL A 180 -13.31 12.86 -6.01
N MET A 181 -14.02 11.99 -5.30
CA MET A 181 -13.67 10.57 -5.24
C MET A 181 -13.70 9.90 -6.62
N GLY A 182 -14.72 10.20 -7.43
CA GLY A 182 -14.81 9.71 -8.80
C GLY A 182 -13.63 10.17 -9.67
N GLY A 183 -13.29 11.47 -9.62
CA GLY A 183 -12.14 12.01 -10.35
C GLY A 183 -10.80 11.41 -9.93
N MET A 184 -10.59 11.22 -8.63
CA MET A 184 -9.40 10.57 -8.10
C MET A 184 -9.30 9.10 -8.48
N PHE A 185 -10.42 8.37 -8.37
CA PHE A 185 -10.47 6.98 -8.78
C PHE A 185 -10.07 6.84 -10.25
N ILE A 186 -10.62 7.67 -11.14
CA ILE A 186 -10.25 7.69 -12.56
C ILE A 186 -8.76 7.99 -12.74
N THR A 187 -8.23 8.98 -12.03
CA THR A 187 -6.82 9.37 -12.15
C THR A 187 -5.89 8.24 -11.71
N PHE A 188 -6.14 7.63 -10.55
CA PHE A 188 -5.33 6.50 -10.06
C PHE A 188 -5.51 5.25 -10.90
N TYR A 189 -6.70 5.02 -11.45
CA TYR A 189 -6.98 3.91 -12.36
C TYR A 189 -6.19 4.05 -13.66
N VAL A 190 -6.21 5.23 -14.28
CA VAL A 190 -5.39 5.53 -15.47
C VAL A 190 -3.90 5.40 -15.16
N GLY A 191 -3.46 5.91 -14.01
CA GLY A 191 -2.08 5.75 -13.55
C GLY A 191 -1.68 4.28 -13.42
N THR A 192 -2.50 3.47 -12.75
CA THR A 192 -2.25 2.03 -12.57
C THR A 192 -2.20 1.29 -13.91
N LYS A 193 -3.08 1.64 -14.85
CA LYS A 193 -3.03 1.10 -16.22
C LYS A 193 -1.73 1.43 -16.94
N LEU A 194 -1.27 2.68 -16.83
CA LEU A 194 -0.01 3.11 -17.43
C LEU A 194 1.15 2.30 -16.86
N MET A 195 1.18 2.04 -15.55
CA MET A 195 2.21 1.22 -14.91
C MET A 195 2.23 -0.21 -15.45
N PHE A 196 1.06 -0.84 -15.61
CA PHE A 196 1.00 -2.18 -16.22
C PHE A 196 1.50 -2.18 -17.67
N HIS A 197 1.16 -1.16 -18.46
CA HIS A 197 1.70 -1.04 -19.82
C HIS A 197 3.21 -0.84 -19.86
N ILE A 198 3.76 -0.04 -18.95
CA ILE A 198 5.21 0.17 -18.85
C ILE A 198 5.92 -1.13 -18.46
N ASP A 199 5.38 -1.89 -17.50
CA ASP A 199 5.95 -3.16 -17.06
C ASP A 199 5.97 -4.20 -18.19
N GLU A 200 4.87 -4.33 -18.94
CA GLU A 200 4.80 -5.18 -20.14
C GLU A 200 5.81 -4.77 -21.22
N ALA A 201 5.95 -3.45 -21.45
CA ALA A 201 6.90 -2.94 -22.43
C ALA A 201 8.36 -3.21 -22.03
N MET A 202 8.66 -3.24 -20.73
CA MET A 202 9.98 -3.61 -20.22
C MET A 202 10.23 -5.11 -20.35
N GLN A 203 9.23 -5.96 -20.06
CA GLN A 203 9.36 -7.42 -20.20
C GLN A 203 9.58 -7.86 -21.65
N ARG A 204 8.97 -7.19 -22.63
CA ARG A 204 9.16 -7.51 -24.07
C ARG A 204 10.55 -7.12 -24.62
N LYS A 205 11.33 -6.33 -23.89
CA LYS A 205 12.69 -5.91 -24.28
C LYS A 205 13.79 -6.85 -23.78
N HIS A 206 13.45 -7.88 -23.02
CA HIS A 206 14.37 -8.90 -22.52
C HIS A 206 13.94 -10.26 -23.07
#